data_AF-A0A0Q6WH58-F1
#
_entry.id   AF-A0A0Q6WH58-F1
#
_cell.length_a   1.000
_cell.length_b   1.000
_cell.length_c   1.000
_cell.angle_alpha   90.00
_cell.angle_beta   90.00
_cell.angle_gamma   90.00
#
_symmetry.space_group_name_H-M   'P 1'
#
loop_
_entity.id
_entity.type
_entity.pdbx_description
1 polymer ?
#
loop_
_entity_poly.entity_id
_entity_poly.type
_entity_poly.pdbx_seq_one_letter_code
_entity_poly.pdbx_strand_id
1 'polypeptide(L)'
;MKALRGSLPRRQAGVAAVEFALVSALFFTLLLGAIEMSRLLWTWNAAGEATRLGARLAIVCDINDPIIKTRMRQMLPALQPGNVTINYLNPGNPPNTCNAATCQSVSVTLAGYTHVPIIPFVPLSIPIPPFQTTLPKEFMQSAGNPVCN
;
A
#
# COMPACT_ATOMS: atom_id res chain seq x y z
N MET A 1 -9.94 82.23 -9.70
CA MET A 1 -8.93 81.15 -9.61
C MET A 1 -9.64 79.82 -9.49
N LYS A 2 -9.54 78.95 -10.51
CA LYS A 2 -10.25 77.66 -10.58
C LYS A 2 -9.21 76.56 -10.28
N ALA A 3 -9.33 75.91 -9.13
CA ALA A 3 -8.38 74.88 -8.70
C ALA A 3 -8.57 73.61 -9.54
N LEU A 4 -7.54 73.22 -10.29
CA LEU A 4 -7.46 71.94 -10.99
C LEU A 4 -7.18 70.83 -9.97
N ARG A 5 -8.23 70.10 -9.56
CA ARG A 5 -8.08 68.83 -8.83
C ARG A 5 -7.70 67.74 -9.82
N GLY A 6 -6.41 67.41 -9.90
CA GLY A 6 -5.93 66.21 -10.60
C GLY A 6 -6.37 64.96 -9.86
N SER A 7 -7.12 64.07 -10.53
CA SER A 7 -7.45 62.74 -10.03
C SER A 7 -6.19 61.86 -10.02
N LEU A 8 -5.71 61.48 -8.83
CA LEU A 8 -4.63 60.50 -8.70
C LEU A 8 -5.12 59.13 -9.24
N PRO A 9 -4.32 58.43 -10.08
CA PRO A 9 -4.69 57.13 -10.59
C PRO A 9 -4.79 56.13 -9.43
N ARG A 10 -5.94 55.47 -9.33
CA ARG A 10 -6.23 54.47 -8.30
C ARG A 10 -5.36 53.23 -8.56
N ARG A 11 -4.27 53.07 -7.80
CA ARG A 11 -3.41 51.88 -7.87
C ARG A 11 -4.28 50.64 -7.57
N GLN A 12 -4.40 49.73 -8.54
CA GLN A 12 -5.01 48.42 -8.34
C GLN A 12 -4.05 47.54 -7.52
N ALA A 13 -3.93 47.83 -6.23
CA ALA A 13 -3.15 47.01 -5.31
C ALA A 13 -3.94 45.72 -5.01
N GLY A 14 -3.36 44.56 -5.32
CA GLY A 14 -3.88 43.25 -4.89
C GLY A 14 -4.45 42.34 -5.98
N VAL A 15 -4.71 42.82 -7.21
CA VAL A 15 -5.24 41.96 -8.30
C VAL A 15 -4.27 40.84 -8.63
N ALA A 16 -2.98 41.15 -8.78
CA ALA A 16 -1.92 40.16 -9.00
C ALA A 16 -1.82 39.13 -7.85
N ALA A 17 -2.14 39.52 -6.61
CA ALA A 17 -2.13 38.61 -5.47
C ALA A 17 -3.31 37.61 -5.54
N VAL A 18 -4.49 38.05 -6.00
CA VAL A 18 -5.67 37.19 -6.20
C VAL A 18 -5.45 36.21 -7.35
N GLU A 19 -4.92 36.68 -8.48
CA GLU A 19 -4.58 35.82 -9.62
C GLU A 19 -3.57 34.74 -9.23
N PHE A 20 -2.52 35.12 -8.49
CA PHE A 20 -1.55 34.17 -7.97
C PHE A 20 -2.18 33.18 -6.99
N ALA A 21 -3.07 33.61 -6.11
CA ALA A 21 -3.76 32.72 -5.16
C ALA A 21 -4.60 31.66 -5.89
N LEU A 22 -5.34 32.03 -6.94
CA LEU A 22 -6.15 31.09 -7.72
C LEU A 22 -5.29 30.08 -8.48
N VAL A 23 -4.22 30.54 -9.14
CA VAL A 23 -3.32 29.67 -9.91
C VAL A 23 -2.54 28.72 -8.98
N SER A 24 -2.01 29.24 -7.88
CA SER A 24 -1.28 28.42 -6.91
C SER A 24 -2.18 27.38 -6.23
N ALA A 25 -3.42 27.74 -5.87
CA ALA A 25 -4.38 26.79 -5.31
C ALA A 25 -4.67 25.63 -6.27
N LEU A 26 -4.89 25.90 -7.55
CA LEU A 26 -5.08 24.87 -8.57
C LEU A 26 -3.81 24.01 -8.75
N PHE A 27 -2.64 24.65 -8.84
CA PHE A 27 -1.36 23.97 -9.01
C PHE A 27 -1.06 22.99 -7.87
N PHE A 28 -1.20 23.43 -6.60
CA PHE A 28 -0.97 22.57 -5.44
C PHE A 28 -1.98 21.43 -5.35
N THR A 29 -3.24 21.66 -5.75
CA THR A 29 -4.26 20.60 -5.79
C THR A 29 -3.87 19.48 -6.75
N LEU A 30 -3.42 19.84 -7.96
CA LEU A 30 -2.95 18.86 -8.95
C LEU A 30 -1.67 18.15 -8.50
N LEU A 31 -0.73 18.89 -7.91
CA LEU A 31 0.53 18.34 -7.41
C LEU A 31 0.29 17.32 -6.29
N LEU A 32 -0.55 17.65 -5.30
CA LEU A 32 -0.93 16.72 -4.23
C LEU A 32 -1.68 15.51 -4.79
N GLY A 33 -2.59 15.71 -5.74
CA GLY A 33 -3.29 14.62 -6.42
C GLY A 33 -2.34 13.65 -7.13
N ALA A 34 -1.33 14.17 -7.82
CA ALA A 34 -0.32 13.35 -8.49
C ALA A 34 0.54 12.56 -7.49
N ILE A 35 0.96 13.18 -6.37
CA ILE A 35 1.72 12.50 -5.30
C ILE A 35 0.90 11.35 -4.70
N GLU A 36 -0.38 11.58 -4.43
CA GLU A 36 -1.23 10.56 -3.80
C GLU A 36 -1.54 9.40 -4.76
N MET A 37 -1.76 9.68 -6.04
CA MET A 37 -1.91 8.62 -7.04
C MET A 37 -0.61 7.80 -7.18
N SER A 38 0.56 8.44 -7.10
CA SER A 38 1.85 7.76 -7.12
C SER A 38 2.02 6.82 -5.93
N ARG A 39 1.63 7.25 -4.73
CA ARG A 39 1.64 6.42 -3.52
C ARG A 39 0.67 5.25 -3.62
N LEU A 40 -0.53 5.48 -4.16
CA LEU A 40 -1.51 4.43 -4.37
C LEU A 40 -0.95 3.34 -5.30
N LEU A 41 -0.41 3.71 -6.46
CA LEU A 41 0.20 2.77 -7.38
C LEU A 41 1.38 2.02 -6.75
N TRP A 42 2.21 2.71 -5.98
CA TRP A 42 3.29 2.04 -5.24
C TRP A 42 2.74 0.99 -4.26
N THR A 43 1.70 1.33 -3.48
CA THR A 43 1.08 0.35 -2.56
C THR A 43 0.45 -0.84 -3.27
N TRP A 44 -0.13 -0.63 -4.45
CA TRP A 44 -0.73 -1.69 -5.26
C TRP A 44 0.34 -2.69 -5.72
N ASN A 45 1.45 -2.19 -6.28
CA ASN A 45 2.56 -3.03 -6.71
C ASN A 45 3.27 -3.71 -5.53
N ALA A 46 3.48 -2.97 -4.43
CA ALA A 46 4.09 -3.50 -3.21
C ALA A 46 3.26 -4.61 -2.58
N ALA A 47 1.92 -4.54 -2.60
CA ALA A 47 1.05 -5.58 -2.10
C ALA A 47 1.20 -6.90 -2.88
N GLY A 48 1.30 -6.82 -4.22
CA GLY A 48 1.56 -7.98 -5.07
C GLY A 48 2.92 -8.62 -4.78
N GLU A 49 3.98 -7.83 -4.75
CA GLU A 49 5.33 -8.35 -4.48
C GLU A 49 5.49 -8.86 -3.04
N ALA A 50 4.88 -8.20 -2.06
CA ALA A 50 4.85 -8.68 -0.67
C ALA A 50 4.16 -10.05 -0.58
N THR A 51 3.06 -10.26 -1.32
CA THR A 51 2.37 -11.57 -1.36
C THR A 51 3.26 -12.65 -1.98
N ARG A 52 3.99 -12.32 -3.05
CA ARG A 52 4.95 -13.23 -3.69
C ARG A 52 6.12 -13.57 -2.79
N LEU A 53 6.68 -12.58 -2.09
CA LEU A 53 7.71 -12.77 -1.07
C LEU A 53 7.20 -13.65 0.07
N GLY A 54 6.00 -13.36 0.58
CA GLY A 54 5.34 -14.14 1.63
C GLY A 54 5.20 -15.60 1.21
N ALA A 55 4.77 -15.89 -0.02
CA ALA A 55 4.66 -17.24 -0.54
C ALA A 55 6.02 -17.96 -0.59
N ARG A 56 7.09 -17.27 -1.04
CA ARG A 56 8.46 -17.84 -1.06
C ARG A 56 8.99 -18.17 0.34
N LEU A 57 8.62 -17.39 1.34
CA LEU A 57 8.99 -17.69 2.73
C LEU A 57 8.12 -18.81 3.31
N ALA A 58 6.83 -18.83 2.98
CA ALA A 58 5.87 -19.80 3.51
C ALA A 58 6.07 -21.23 2.98
N ILE A 59 6.74 -21.42 1.84
CA ILE A 59 7.13 -22.76 1.35
C ILE A 59 8.40 -23.30 2.03
N VAL A 60 9.14 -22.45 2.75
CA VAL A 60 10.41 -22.80 3.42
C VAL A 60 10.22 -22.85 4.95
N CYS A 61 9.52 -21.88 5.52
CA CYS A 61 9.30 -21.72 6.96
C CYS A 61 7.95 -22.32 7.39
N ASP A 62 7.77 -22.49 8.70
CA ASP A 62 6.47 -22.86 9.28
C ASP A 62 5.42 -21.77 9.00
N ILE A 63 4.16 -22.15 8.87
CA ILE A 63 3.04 -21.24 8.61
C ILE A 63 2.82 -20.20 9.70
N ASN A 64 3.19 -20.53 10.94
CA ASN A 64 3.04 -19.65 12.09
C ASN A 64 4.26 -18.77 12.34
N ASP A 65 5.30 -18.88 11.51
CA ASP A 65 6.52 -18.15 11.71
C ASP A 65 6.32 -16.64 11.52
N PRO A 66 6.61 -15.81 12.54
CA PRO A 66 6.44 -14.36 12.44
C PRO A 66 7.32 -13.72 11.36
N ILE A 67 8.39 -14.39 10.91
CA ILE A 67 9.29 -13.86 9.88
C ILE A 67 8.55 -13.57 8.58
N ILE A 68 7.57 -14.39 8.19
CA ILE A 68 6.80 -14.24 6.95
C ILE A 68 6.10 -12.89 6.96
N LYS A 69 5.34 -12.61 8.03
CA LYS A 69 4.62 -11.34 8.18
C LYS A 69 5.58 -10.16 8.36
N THR A 70 6.68 -10.36 9.07
CA THR A 70 7.70 -9.32 9.28
C THR A 70 8.33 -8.87 7.96
N ARG A 71 8.72 -9.82 7.11
CA ARG A 71 9.29 -9.56 5.78
C ARG A 71 8.27 -8.93 4.83
N MET A 72 7.02 -9.38 4.85
CA MET A 72 5.94 -8.73 4.10
C MET A 72 5.73 -7.26 4.54
N ARG A 73 5.79 -6.98 5.86
CA ARG A 73 5.68 -5.62 6.39
C ARG A 73 6.86 -4.72 6.05
N GLN A 74 8.05 -5.26 5.78
CA GLN A 74 9.17 -4.45 5.27
C GLN A 74 8.88 -3.86 3.89
N MET A 75 8.09 -4.55 3.05
CA MET A 75 7.64 -4.04 1.75
C MET A 75 6.40 -3.15 1.88
N LEU A 76 5.48 -3.50 2.79
CA LEU A 76 4.24 -2.76 3.01
C LEU A 76 4.06 -2.45 4.52
N PRO A 77 4.62 -1.35 5.03
CA PRO A 77 4.68 -1.07 6.48
C PRO A 77 3.31 -0.96 7.17
N ALA A 78 2.31 -0.49 6.43
CA ALA A 78 0.93 -0.34 6.93
C ALA A 78 0.14 -1.67 6.95
N LEU A 79 0.73 -2.78 6.50
CA LEU A 79 0.09 -4.10 6.50
C LEU A 79 -0.13 -4.59 7.94
N GLN A 80 -1.34 -5.04 8.23
CA GLN A 80 -1.67 -5.65 9.52
C GLN A 80 -1.58 -7.18 9.45
N PRO A 81 -1.25 -7.87 10.55
CA PRO A 81 -1.15 -9.34 10.57
C PRO A 81 -2.45 -10.07 10.19
N GLY A 82 -3.61 -9.43 10.36
CA GLY A 82 -4.93 -9.97 9.99
C GLY A 82 -5.27 -9.86 8.50
N ASN A 83 -4.49 -9.08 7.72
CA ASN A 83 -4.66 -9.01 6.27
C ASN A 83 -4.03 -10.19 5.54
N VAL A 84 -3.18 -10.96 6.21
CA VAL A 84 -2.41 -12.05 5.61
C VAL A 84 -2.96 -13.39 6.11
N THR A 85 -3.50 -14.16 5.18
CA THR A 85 -3.96 -15.53 5.42
C THR A 85 -3.05 -16.47 4.66
N ILE A 86 -2.45 -17.43 5.38
CA ILE A 86 -1.61 -18.47 4.80
C ILE A 86 -2.37 -19.78 4.95
N ASN A 87 -2.44 -20.57 3.88
CA ASN A 87 -3.14 -21.84 3.86
C ASN A 87 -2.24 -22.93 3.30
N TYR A 88 -2.27 -24.07 3.96
CA TYR A 88 -1.68 -25.31 3.49
C TYR A 88 -2.60 -26.02 2.50
N LEU A 89 -2.04 -26.47 1.39
CA LEU A 89 -2.78 -27.07 0.30
C LEU A 89 -2.23 -28.47 -0.03
N ASN A 90 -3.16 -29.37 -0.31
CA ASN A 90 -2.89 -30.70 -0.83
C ASN A 90 -3.87 -30.94 -1.98
N PRO A 91 -3.41 -31.29 -3.20
CA PRO A 91 -4.30 -31.53 -4.33
C PRO A 91 -5.43 -32.49 -3.98
N GLY A 92 -6.66 -32.12 -4.35
CA GLY A 92 -7.86 -32.92 -4.10
C GLY A 92 -8.46 -32.80 -2.69
N ASN A 93 -7.87 -32.02 -1.77
CA ASN A 93 -8.40 -31.80 -0.42
C ASN A 93 -8.69 -30.31 -0.16
N PRO A 94 -9.63 -29.99 0.76
CA PRO A 94 -9.81 -28.63 1.25
C PRO A 94 -8.54 -28.04 1.88
N PRO A 95 -8.40 -26.71 1.95
CA PRO A 95 -7.27 -26.06 2.62
C PRO A 95 -7.12 -26.49 4.08
N ASN A 96 -5.89 -26.52 4.58
CA ASN A 96 -5.52 -26.80 5.97
C ASN A 96 -5.93 -28.19 6.49
N THR A 97 -6.06 -29.17 5.59
CA THR A 97 -6.31 -30.58 5.92
C THR A 97 -5.04 -31.42 6.03
N CYS A 98 -3.88 -30.83 5.73
CA CYS A 98 -2.56 -31.44 5.78
C CYS A 98 -1.65 -30.67 6.74
N ASN A 99 -0.53 -31.27 7.12
CA ASN A 99 0.49 -30.65 7.97
C ASN A 99 1.76 -30.34 7.16
N ALA A 100 2.73 -29.64 7.77
CA ALA A 100 3.99 -29.30 7.11
C ALA A 100 4.69 -30.51 6.47
N ALA A 101 4.52 -31.74 6.98
CA ALA A 101 5.09 -32.94 6.40
C ALA A 101 4.34 -33.43 5.15
N THR A 102 3.01 -33.37 5.12
CA THR A 102 2.16 -33.99 4.09
C THR A 102 1.64 -33.03 3.01
N CYS A 103 1.68 -31.71 3.25
CA CYS A 103 1.24 -30.74 2.25
C CYS A 103 2.18 -30.67 1.04
N GLN A 104 1.60 -30.37 -0.12
CA GLN A 104 2.36 -30.24 -1.37
C GLN A 104 2.52 -28.79 -1.82
N SER A 105 1.66 -27.88 -1.36
CA SER A 105 1.72 -26.46 -1.70
C SER A 105 1.23 -25.57 -0.57
N VAL A 106 1.60 -24.30 -0.67
CA VAL A 106 1.20 -23.25 0.27
C VAL A 106 0.63 -22.10 -0.54
N SER A 107 -0.48 -21.55 -0.05
CA SER A 107 -1.09 -20.34 -0.61
C SER A 107 -1.03 -19.21 0.40
N VAL A 108 -0.50 -18.07 -0.03
CA VAL A 108 -0.50 -16.83 0.74
C VAL A 108 -1.47 -15.86 0.08
N THR A 109 -2.40 -15.35 0.88
CA THR A 109 -3.42 -14.41 0.46
C THR A 109 -3.30 -13.13 1.28
N LEU A 110 -3.26 -11.99 0.59
CA LEU A 110 -3.34 -10.66 1.17
C LEU A 110 -4.72 -10.09 0.83
N ALA A 111 -5.55 -9.82 1.85
CA ALA A 111 -6.91 -9.31 1.70
C ALA A 111 -7.26 -8.28 2.78
N GLY A 112 -8.27 -7.44 2.50
CA GLY A 112 -8.77 -6.45 3.46
C GLY A 112 -7.83 -5.27 3.73
N TYR A 113 -6.88 -5.00 2.82
CA TYR A 113 -5.99 -3.86 2.93
C TYR A 113 -6.59 -2.63 2.25
N THR A 114 -6.62 -1.50 2.95
CA THR A 114 -7.15 -0.22 2.44
C THR A 114 -6.05 0.82 2.41
N HIS A 115 -5.92 1.51 1.28
CA HIS A 115 -5.04 2.67 1.16
C HIS A 115 -5.75 3.91 1.71
N VAL A 116 -5.09 4.58 2.65
CA VAL A 116 -5.55 5.86 3.22
C VAL A 116 -4.62 6.97 2.74
N PRO A 117 -5.10 7.90 1.90
CA PRO A 117 -4.35 9.09 1.49
C PRO A 117 -4.02 9.99 2.69
N ILE A 118 -2.98 10.82 2.57
CA ILE A 118 -2.55 11.74 3.63
C ILE A 118 -3.29 13.09 3.54
N ILE A 119 -4.10 13.31 2.49
CA ILE A 119 -4.84 14.55 2.27
C ILE A 119 -5.85 14.78 3.41
N PRO A 120 -5.71 15.85 4.22
CA PRO A 120 -6.50 16.05 5.44
C PRO A 120 -7.97 16.41 5.21
N PHE A 121 -8.35 16.80 3.99
CA PHE A 121 -9.67 17.35 3.67
C PHE A 121 -10.59 16.38 2.92
N VAL A 122 -10.08 15.23 2.48
CA VAL A 122 -10.84 14.26 1.70
C VAL A 122 -10.74 12.89 2.38
N PRO A 123 -11.80 12.43 3.09
CA PRO A 123 -11.81 11.12 3.72
C PRO A 123 -12.05 10.04 2.66
N LEU A 124 -11.03 9.79 1.83
CA LEU A 124 -11.07 8.76 0.80
C LEU A 124 -10.42 7.48 1.33
N SER A 125 -11.10 6.35 1.21
CA SER A 125 -10.53 5.03 1.49
C SER A 125 -10.66 4.16 0.25
N ILE A 126 -9.52 3.72 -0.30
CA ILE A 126 -9.50 2.91 -1.51
C ILE A 126 -9.17 1.47 -1.11
N PRO A 127 -10.11 0.52 -1.21
CA PRO A 127 -9.80 -0.89 -0.97
C PRO A 127 -8.90 -1.42 -2.08
N ILE A 128 -7.79 -2.06 -1.69
CA ILE A 128 -6.94 -2.77 -2.65
C ILE A 128 -7.54 -4.16 -2.86
N PRO A 129 -7.65 -4.65 -4.11
CA PRO A 129 -8.13 -5.99 -4.37
C PRO A 129 -7.23 -7.05 -3.71
N PRO A 130 -7.77 -8.24 -3.41
CA PRO A 130 -6.99 -9.29 -2.80
C PRO A 130 -5.92 -9.82 -3.76
N PHE A 131 -4.75 -10.13 -3.22
CA PHE A 131 -3.67 -10.82 -3.94
C PHE A 131 -3.50 -12.23 -3.38
N GLN A 132 -3.28 -13.19 -4.26
CA GLN A 132 -2.99 -14.56 -3.87
C GLN A 132 -1.80 -15.08 -4.67
N THR A 133 -0.91 -15.79 -3.99
CA THR A 133 0.19 -16.52 -4.63
C THR A 133 0.28 -17.89 -4.02
N THR A 134 0.32 -18.91 -4.88
CA THR A 134 0.42 -20.30 -4.48
C THR A 134 1.69 -20.89 -5.06
N LEU A 135 2.50 -21.53 -4.22
CA LEU A 135 3.78 -22.14 -4.60
C LEU A 135 3.87 -23.57 -4.02
N PRO A 136 4.57 -24.49 -4.70
CA PRO A 136 4.81 -25.83 -4.18
C PRO A 136 5.75 -25.80 -2.98
N LYS A 137 5.60 -26.77 -2.08
CA LYS A 137 6.41 -26.96 -0.88
C LYS A 137 7.89 -27.16 -1.25
N GLU A 138 8.77 -26.54 -0.47
CA GLU A 138 10.22 -26.82 -0.47
C GLU A 138 10.65 -27.51 0.83
N PHE A 139 10.48 -26.85 1.98
CA PHE A 139 10.91 -27.39 3.28
C PHE A 139 9.84 -27.25 4.38
N MET A 140 9.17 -26.09 4.47
CA MET A 140 8.08 -25.78 5.42
C MET A 140 8.42 -26.06 6.90
N GLN A 141 9.67 -25.90 7.30
CA GLN A 141 10.12 -26.11 8.68
C GLN A 141 11.14 -25.04 9.08
N SER A 142 10.83 -24.27 10.12
CA SER A 142 11.71 -23.18 10.59
C SER A 142 12.89 -23.66 11.44
N ALA A 143 12.77 -24.85 12.06
CA ALA A 143 13.79 -25.36 12.97
C ALA A 143 15.12 -25.61 12.25
N GLY A 144 16.18 -24.89 12.67
CA GLY A 144 17.52 -25.01 12.09
C GLY A 144 17.70 -24.31 10.74
N ASN A 145 16.71 -23.53 10.28
CA ASN A 145 16.77 -22.82 9.01
C ASN A 145 17.11 -21.32 9.21
N PRO A 146 18.27 -20.83 8.74
CA PRO A 146 18.66 -19.43 8.92
C PRO A 146 17.78 -18.43 8.14
N VAL A 147 16.99 -18.88 7.16
CA VAL A 147 16.05 -18.03 6.42
C VAL A 147 14.82 -17.67 7.27
N CYS A 148 14.50 -18.52 8.24
CA CYS A 148 13.33 -18.42 9.09
C CYS A 148 13.62 -17.77 10.46
N ASN A 149 14.81 -17.20 10.64
CA ASN A 149 15.27 -16.58 11.88
C ASN A 149 15.48 -15.06 11.73
#